data_AF-A0AB38SI95-F1
#
_entry.id   AF-A0AB38SI95-F1
#
_cell.length_a   1.000
_cell.length_b   1.000
_cell.length_c   1.000
_cell.angle_alpha   90.00
_cell.angle_beta   90.00
_cell.angle_gamma   90.00
#
_symmetry.space_group_name_H-M   'P 1'
#
loop_
_entity.id
_entity.type
_entity.pdbx_description
1 polymer ?
#
loop_
_entity_poly.entity_id
_entity_poly.type
_entity_poly.pdbx_seq_one_letter_code
_entity_poly.pdbx_strand_id
1 'polypeptide(L)'
;MAVKRSLCWVCGQPLGQYKAFPIGPMCAVNRAIAEPPSHLECAEYAVRACPFLTNPRMRRNEKNMPAGRQEPVGMMIKRNPGVICIWVTKEFRVMRDGNGALFRVGDPTSVTWWAEGRRATRAEVDHSIEGLPLLRSEAEKDGPEALAMLDRYIARAQRLLLP
;
A
#
# COMPACT_ATOMS: atom_id res chain seq x y z
N MET A 1 14.58 8.08 9.49
CA MET A 1 15.73 7.41 10.13
C MET A 1 15.71 5.90 9.90
N ALA A 2 14.57 5.22 10.06
CA ALA A 2 14.42 3.78 9.83
C ALA A 2 14.89 3.31 8.45
N VAL A 3 14.43 3.94 7.37
CA VAL A 3 14.80 3.57 5.99
C VAL A 3 16.32 3.67 5.74
N LYS A 4 16.96 4.75 6.19
CA LYS A 4 18.41 4.96 6.01
C LYS A 4 19.25 3.91 6.74
N ARG A 5 18.74 3.37 7.84
CA ARG A 5 19.41 2.34 8.66
C ARG A 5 18.88 0.94 8.40
N SER A 6 18.03 0.76 7.39
CA SER A 6 17.35 -0.50 7.07
C SER A 6 16.68 -1.14 8.31
N LEU A 7 15.92 -0.35 9.06
CA LEU A 7 15.17 -0.82 10.24
C LEU A 7 13.69 -1.01 9.92
N CYS A 8 13.08 -1.98 10.59
CA CYS A 8 11.66 -2.26 10.50
C CYS A 8 10.86 -1.10 11.07
N TRP A 9 9.86 -0.65 10.31
CA TRP A 9 8.97 0.44 10.73
C TRP A 9 8.17 0.13 12.00
N VAL A 10 7.89 -1.16 12.24
CA VAL A 10 7.04 -1.60 13.34
C VAL A 10 7.84 -1.88 14.61
N CYS A 11 8.89 -2.70 14.53
CA CYS A 11 9.65 -3.14 15.71
C CYS A 11 11.01 -2.45 15.91
N GLY A 12 11.47 -1.65 14.94
CA GLY A 12 12.74 -0.94 15.00
C GLY A 12 14.00 -1.80 14.80
N GLN A 13 13.86 -3.12 14.65
CA GLN A 13 14.99 -4.04 14.44
C GLN A 13 15.50 -4.05 12.99
N PRO A 14 16.75 -4.45 12.71
CA PRO A 14 17.29 -4.54 11.35
C PRO A 14 16.46 -5.42 10.42
N LEU A 15 16.21 -4.92 9.21
CA LEU A 15 15.54 -5.65 8.13
C LEU A 15 16.53 -6.53 7.36
N GLY A 16 16.08 -7.73 7.00
CA GLY A 16 16.80 -8.62 6.09
C GLY A 16 16.62 -8.27 4.62
N GLN A 17 16.94 -9.23 3.75
CA GLN A 17 16.84 -9.06 2.29
C GLN A 17 15.41 -8.82 1.82
N TYR A 18 14.43 -9.52 2.40
CA TYR A 18 13.01 -9.37 2.07
C TYR A 18 12.37 -8.28 2.92
N LYS A 19 11.61 -7.40 2.28
CA LYS A 19 10.86 -6.33 2.94
C LYS A 19 9.38 -6.50 2.65
N ALA A 20 8.56 -6.42 3.69
CA ALA A 20 7.11 -6.51 3.60
C ALA A 20 6.47 -5.12 3.68
N PHE A 21 5.52 -4.88 2.80
CA PHE A 21 4.72 -3.66 2.74
C PHE A 21 3.23 -4.05 2.83
N PRO A 22 2.53 -3.72 3.92
CA PRO A 22 1.07 -3.71 3.93
C PRO A 22 0.59 -2.60 2.99
N ILE A 23 -0.08 -2.97 1.90
CA ILE A 23 -0.54 -2.03 0.87
C ILE A 23 -2.01 -2.25 0.53
N GLY A 24 -2.70 -1.18 0.18
CA GLY A 24 -4.04 -1.28 -0.39
C GLY A 24 -4.01 -1.84 -1.83
N PRO A 25 -5.16 -2.28 -2.38
CA PRO A 25 -5.24 -2.84 -3.73
C PRO A 25 -4.73 -1.88 -4.81
N MET A 26 -5.04 -0.59 -4.70
CA MET A 26 -4.58 0.42 -5.66
C MET A 26 -3.07 0.62 -5.59
N CYS A 27 -2.47 0.49 -4.40
CA CYS A 27 -1.02 0.52 -4.22
C CYS A 27 -0.35 -0.74 -4.79
N ALA A 28 -1.02 -1.89 -4.78
CA ALA A 28 -0.54 -3.09 -5.45
C ALA A 28 -0.51 -2.94 -6.98
N VAL A 29 -1.40 -2.11 -7.52
CA VAL A 29 -1.40 -1.74 -8.95
C VAL A 29 -0.32 -0.71 -9.24
N ASN A 30 -0.39 0.49 -8.66
CA ASN A 30 0.50 1.60 -9.01
C ASN A 30 1.92 1.50 -8.39
N ARG A 31 2.12 0.54 -7.48
CA ARG A 31 3.37 0.26 -6.76
C ARG A 31 3.89 1.41 -5.89
N ALA A 32 3.02 2.34 -5.49
CA ALA A 32 3.35 3.47 -4.65
C ALA A 32 2.68 3.35 -3.28
N ILE A 33 3.47 3.49 -2.21
CA ILE A 33 3.00 3.42 -0.83
C ILE A 33 3.71 4.47 0.03
N ALA A 34 3.03 5.04 1.02
CA ALA A 34 3.62 6.00 1.96
C ALA A 34 4.22 5.35 3.23
N GLU A 35 3.87 4.09 3.48
CA GLU A 35 4.35 3.31 4.63
C GLU A 35 5.73 2.68 4.35
N PRO A 36 6.71 2.81 5.28
CA PRO A 36 8.02 2.21 5.13
C PRO A 36 8.01 0.67 5.28
N PRO A 37 9.10 -0.02 4.90
CA PRO A 37 9.16 -1.48 4.97
C PRO A 37 9.15 -2.01 6.42
N SER A 38 8.64 -3.23 6.55
CA SER A 38 8.61 -4.01 7.80
C SER A 38 9.08 -5.45 7.58
N HIS A 39 9.32 -6.19 8.66
CA HIS A 39 9.43 -7.66 8.59
C HIS A 39 8.07 -8.26 8.21
N LEU A 40 8.08 -9.44 7.59
CA LEU A 40 6.85 -10.15 7.24
C LEU A 40 5.95 -10.38 8.46
N GLU A 41 6.49 -10.89 9.56
CA GLU A 41 5.74 -11.14 10.79
C GLU A 41 5.16 -9.86 11.41
N CYS A 42 5.89 -8.75 11.31
CA CYS A 42 5.40 -7.44 11.75
C CYS A 42 4.24 -6.94 10.85
N ALA A 43 4.32 -7.15 9.54
CA ALA A 43 3.23 -6.85 8.61
C ALA A 43 2.00 -7.72 8.91
N GLU A 44 2.20 -9.03 9.15
CA GLU A 44 1.12 -9.96 9.52
C GLU A 44 0.49 -9.61 10.87
N TYR A 45 1.28 -9.16 11.84
CA TYR A 45 0.75 -8.60 13.08
C TYR A 45 -0.07 -7.34 12.81
N ALA A 46 0.45 -6.41 12.01
CA ALA A 46 -0.24 -5.16 11.70
C ALA A 46 -1.60 -5.39 11.04
N VAL A 47 -1.70 -6.29 10.05
CA VAL A 47 -3.00 -6.60 9.40
C VAL A 47 -3.99 -7.34 10.31
N ARG A 48 -3.55 -7.84 11.48
CA ARG A 48 -4.39 -8.47 12.50
C ARG A 48 -4.74 -7.55 13.67
N ALA A 49 -3.90 -6.56 13.95
CA ALA A 49 -4.02 -5.71 15.14
C ALA A 49 -4.34 -4.24 14.84
N CYS A 50 -3.92 -3.70 13.69
CA CYS A 50 -4.12 -2.29 13.36
C CYS A 50 -5.58 -2.02 12.99
N PRO A 51 -6.31 -1.16 13.73
CA PRO A 51 -7.72 -0.92 13.45
C PRO A 51 -8.00 -0.36 12.06
N PHE A 52 -7.07 0.37 11.45
CA PHE A 52 -7.22 0.89 10.08
C PHE A 52 -7.07 -0.19 9.00
N LEU A 53 -6.35 -1.27 9.30
CA LEU A 53 -6.16 -2.40 8.38
C LEU A 53 -7.21 -3.50 8.60
N THR A 54 -7.63 -3.71 9.85
CA THR A 54 -8.56 -4.78 10.23
C THR A 54 -10.02 -4.38 10.17
N ASN A 55 -10.36 -3.10 10.38
CA ASN A 55 -11.76 -2.68 10.44
C ASN A 55 -12.10 -1.79 9.23
N PRO A 56 -12.85 -2.29 8.24
CA PRO A 56 -13.26 -1.52 7.05
C PRO A 56 -14.05 -0.25 7.38
N ARG A 57 -14.70 -0.21 8.56
CA ARG A 57 -15.50 0.91 9.04
C ARG A 57 -14.68 1.94 9.83
N MET A 58 -13.39 1.70 10.06
CA MET A 58 -12.54 2.64 10.79
C MET A 58 -12.43 3.98 10.03
N ARG A 59 -12.68 5.08 10.73
CA ARG A 59 -12.58 6.44 10.19
C ARG A 59 -11.52 7.22 10.93
N ARG A 60 -10.76 8.03 10.19
CA ARG A 60 -9.79 8.94 10.80
C ARG A 60 -10.54 10.00 11.61
N ASN A 61 -10.13 10.22 12.85
CA ASN A 61 -10.64 11.32 13.65
C ASN A 61 -9.99 12.63 13.19
N GLU A 62 -10.81 13.60 12.80
CA GLU A 62 -10.37 14.93 12.35
C GLU A 62 -10.69 16.04 13.37
N LYS A 63 -11.30 15.70 14.52
CA LYS A 63 -11.59 16.66 15.58
C LYS A 63 -10.31 17.08 16.30
N ASN A 64 -10.24 18.36 16.69
CA ASN A 64 -9.14 18.94 17.48
C ASN A 64 -7.75 18.74 16.86
N MET A 65 -7.65 18.70 15.52
CA MET A 65 -6.35 18.66 14.87
C MET A 65 -5.59 19.97 15.08
N PRO A 66 -4.26 19.94 15.29
CA PRO A 66 -3.45 21.15 15.42
C PRO A 66 -3.52 22.02 14.16
N ALA A 67 -3.51 23.35 14.35
CA ALA A 67 -3.34 24.28 13.24
C ALA A 67 -1.97 24.07 12.57
N GLY A 68 -1.93 24.19 11.23
CA GLY A 68 -0.69 24.00 10.45
C GLY A 68 -0.31 22.54 10.18
N ARG A 69 -1.22 21.57 10.38
CA ARG A 69 -1.02 20.19 9.95
C ARG A 69 -0.72 20.13 8.46
N GLN A 70 0.34 19.42 8.09
CA GLN A 70 0.64 19.10 6.70
C GLN A 70 -0.17 17.87 6.25
N GLU A 71 -0.70 17.94 5.04
CA GLU A 71 -1.29 16.77 4.40
C GLU A 71 -0.18 15.77 4.01
N PRO A 72 -0.47 14.46 4.06
CA PRO A 72 0.48 13.46 3.61
C PRO A 72 0.73 13.61 2.11
N VAL A 73 1.94 13.25 1.70
CA VAL A 73 2.37 13.29 0.29
C VAL A 73 1.69 12.20 -0.53
N GLY A 74 1.52 12.45 -1.81
CA GLY A 74 0.70 11.63 -2.70
C GLY A 74 -0.81 11.80 -2.50
N MET A 75 -1.58 11.07 -3.31
CA MET A 75 -3.05 11.09 -3.23
C MET A 75 -3.55 9.99 -2.29
N MET A 76 -4.18 10.40 -1.19
CA MET A 76 -4.84 9.46 -0.28
C MET A 76 -6.24 9.11 -0.79
N ILE A 77 -6.43 7.87 -1.23
CA ILE A 77 -7.76 7.33 -1.50
C ILE A 77 -8.46 7.12 -0.14
N LYS A 78 -9.48 7.93 0.16
CA LYS A 78 -10.21 7.89 1.44
C LYS A 78 -11.13 6.67 1.60
N ARG A 79 -11.37 5.91 0.53
CA ARG A 79 -12.12 4.65 0.57
C ARG A 79 -11.29 3.60 1.32
N ASN A 80 -11.89 2.94 2.31
CA ASN A 80 -11.33 1.71 2.84
C ASN A 80 -11.77 0.54 1.93
N PRO A 81 -10.84 -0.16 1.26
CA PRO A 81 -11.17 -1.24 0.34
C PRO A 81 -11.59 -2.54 1.05
N GLY A 82 -11.49 -2.60 2.39
CA GLY A 82 -11.81 -3.79 3.19
C GLY A 82 -10.78 -4.92 3.11
N VAL A 83 -9.80 -4.80 2.21
CA VAL A 83 -8.70 -5.76 2.07
C VAL A 83 -7.34 -5.07 2.01
N ILE A 84 -6.32 -5.77 2.49
CA ILE A 84 -4.92 -5.33 2.47
C ILE A 84 -4.05 -6.46 1.90
N CYS A 85 -3.13 -6.09 1.01
CA CYS A 85 -2.10 -6.97 0.49
C CYS A 85 -0.83 -6.80 1.32
N ILE A 86 -0.25 -7.88 1.83
CA ILE A 86 1.16 -7.87 2.24
C ILE A 86 1.99 -8.17 1.00
N TRP A 87 2.67 -7.15 0.50
CA TRP A 87 3.57 -7.23 -0.65
C TRP A 87 5.00 -7.42 -0.18
N VAL A 88 5.60 -8.56 -0.49
CA VAL A 88 6.99 -8.85 -0.13
C VAL A 88 7.88 -8.68 -1.35
N THR A 89 8.93 -7.88 -1.23
CA THR A 89 9.89 -7.66 -2.32
C THR A 89 11.32 -7.53 -1.79
N LYS A 90 12.30 -7.70 -2.68
CA LYS A 90 13.72 -7.45 -2.40
C LYS A 90 14.10 -5.98 -2.65
N GLU A 91 13.34 -5.29 -3.49
CA GLU A 91 13.71 -3.99 -4.04
C GLU A 91 12.61 -2.96 -3.82
N PHE A 92 13.00 -1.76 -3.43
CA PHE A 92 12.15 -0.58 -3.43
C PHE A 92 13.00 0.66 -3.65
N ARG A 93 12.38 1.74 -4.12
CA ARG A 93 13.02 3.05 -4.26
C ARG A 93 12.29 4.08 -3.41
N VAL A 94 13.05 4.96 -2.77
CA VAL A 94 12.49 6.10 -2.03
C VAL A 94 12.30 7.25 -3.01
N MET A 95 11.07 7.69 -3.16
CA MET A 95 10.67 8.88 -3.89
C MET A 95 10.41 9.99 -2.89
N ARG A 96 11.21 11.06 -2.91
CA ARG A 96 10.92 12.24 -2.09
C ARG A 96 9.89 13.10 -2.81
N ASP A 97 8.88 13.53 -2.08
CA ASP A 97 7.84 14.41 -2.57
C ASP A 97 7.59 15.47 -1.50
N GLY A 98 7.89 16.74 -1.77
CA GLY A 98 7.88 17.81 -0.77
C GLY A 98 8.59 17.43 0.55
N ASN A 99 7.85 17.50 1.66
CA ASN A 99 8.34 17.16 3.01
C ASN A 99 8.18 15.68 3.39
N GLY A 100 7.70 14.83 2.49
CA GLY A 100 7.45 13.41 2.75
C GLY A 100 8.22 12.47 1.83
N ALA A 101 7.97 11.18 2.01
CA ALA A 101 8.53 10.13 1.18
C ALA A 101 7.44 9.15 0.77
N LEU A 102 7.43 8.81 -0.51
CA LEU A 102 6.74 7.65 -1.06
C LEU A 102 7.76 6.56 -1.35
N PHE A 103 7.31 5.32 -1.34
CA PHE A 103 8.10 4.15 -1.67
C PHE A 103 7.53 3.54 -2.93
N ARG A 104 8.39 3.37 -3.94
CA ARG A 104 8.07 2.62 -5.14
C ARG A 104 8.55 1.19 -4.96
N VAL A 105 7.64 0.26 -4.79
CA VAL A 105 7.98 -1.16 -4.57
C VAL A 105 8.30 -1.86 -5.88
N GLY A 106 9.30 -2.75 -5.85
CA GLY A 106 9.65 -3.62 -6.97
C GLY A 106 8.65 -4.75 -7.17
N ASP A 107 8.96 -5.66 -8.08
CA ASP A 107 8.16 -6.88 -8.27
C ASP A 107 8.12 -7.71 -6.98
N PRO A 108 6.97 -8.34 -6.67
CA PRO A 108 6.85 -9.11 -5.45
C PRO A 108 7.53 -10.46 -5.62
N THR A 109 8.16 -10.93 -4.55
CA THR A 109 8.56 -12.33 -4.40
C THR A 109 7.39 -13.17 -3.85
N SER A 110 6.49 -12.54 -3.11
CA SER A 110 5.22 -13.13 -2.68
C SER A 110 4.21 -12.03 -2.34
N VAL A 111 2.94 -12.39 -2.41
CA VAL A 111 1.83 -11.54 -1.96
C VAL A 111 0.89 -12.37 -1.11
N THR A 112 0.26 -11.75 -0.12
CA THR A 112 -0.87 -12.37 0.56
C THR A 112 -1.95 -11.34 0.88
N TRP A 113 -3.21 -11.76 0.79
CA TRP A 113 -4.35 -10.87 0.96
C TRP A 113 -5.07 -11.14 2.28
N TRP A 114 -5.47 -10.06 2.94
CA TRP A 114 -6.09 -10.08 4.26
C TRP A 114 -7.33 -9.21 4.29
N ALA A 115 -8.35 -9.67 5.00
CA ALA A 115 -9.57 -8.95 5.29
C ALA A 115 -9.92 -9.21 6.75
N GLU A 116 -10.17 -8.17 7.53
CA GLU A 116 -10.61 -8.32 8.93
C GLU A 116 -9.72 -9.22 9.80
N GLY A 117 -8.39 -9.15 9.59
CA GLY A 117 -7.42 -9.94 10.35
C GLY A 117 -7.31 -11.42 9.95
N ARG A 118 -8.04 -11.88 8.93
CA ARG A 118 -7.92 -13.22 8.34
C ARG A 118 -7.46 -13.16 6.89
N ARG A 119 -7.17 -14.31 6.28
CA ARG A 119 -6.95 -14.38 4.82
C ARG A 119 -8.22 -13.92 4.10
N ALA A 120 -8.03 -13.04 3.12
CA ALA A 120 -9.12 -12.60 2.25
C ALA A 120 -9.51 -13.72 1.30
N THR A 121 -10.80 -13.82 1.03
CA THR A 121 -11.35 -14.65 -0.05
C THR A 121 -11.11 -13.99 -1.40
N ARG A 122 -11.22 -14.78 -2.47
CA ARG A 122 -11.11 -14.25 -3.82
C ARG A 122 -12.13 -13.16 -4.12
N ALA A 123 -13.39 -13.36 -3.70
CA ALA A 123 -14.45 -12.38 -3.92
C ALA A 123 -14.17 -11.04 -3.24
N GLU A 124 -13.61 -11.06 -2.03
CA GLU A 124 -13.20 -9.85 -1.31
C GLU A 124 -12.07 -9.11 -2.05
N VAL A 125 -11.09 -9.85 -2.56
CA VAL A 125 -9.99 -9.28 -3.37
C VAL A 125 -10.53 -8.68 -4.67
N ASP A 126 -11.40 -9.39 -5.39
CA ASP A 126 -11.99 -8.90 -6.64
C ASP A 126 -12.84 -7.65 -6.41
N HIS A 127 -13.67 -7.60 -5.37
CA HIS A 127 -14.46 -6.40 -5.04
C HIS A 127 -13.57 -5.19 -4.72
N SER A 128 -12.40 -5.42 -4.13
CA SER A 128 -11.48 -4.35 -3.74
C SER A 128 -10.87 -3.57 -4.91
N ILE A 129 -10.88 -4.14 -6.12
CA ILE A 129 -10.31 -3.50 -7.32
C ILE A 129 -11.26 -2.49 -7.98
N GLU A 130 -12.49 -2.35 -7.49
CA GLU A 130 -13.42 -1.30 -7.93
C GLU A 130 -12.87 0.13 -7.77
N GLY A 131 -11.74 0.32 -7.08
CA GLY A 131 -11.00 1.59 -7.04
C GLY A 131 -10.23 1.92 -8.33
N LEU A 132 -10.08 1.00 -9.27
CA LEU A 132 -9.30 1.18 -10.51
C LEU A 132 -9.70 2.42 -11.34
N PRO A 133 -10.99 2.82 -11.44
CA PRO A 133 -11.36 4.05 -12.15
C PRO A 133 -10.69 5.31 -11.59
N LEU A 134 -10.38 5.36 -10.29
CA LEU A 134 -9.65 6.49 -9.71
C LEU A 134 -8.23 6.56 -10.26
N LEU A 135 -7.53 5.43 -10.37
CA LEU A 135 -6.19 5.39 -10.97
C LEU A 135 -6.22 5.77 -12.45
N ARG A 136 -7.24 5.31 -13.19
CA ARG A 136 -7.41 5.68 -14.61
C ARG A 136 -7.61 7.19 -14.77
N SER A 137 -8.47 7.80 -13.96
CA SER A 137 -8.73 9.24 -14.01
C SER A 137 -7.48 10.07 -13.71
N GLU A 138 -6.63 9.65 -12.77
CA GLU A 138 -5.35 10.34 -12.55
C GLU A 138 -4.36 10.15 -13.70
N ALA A 139 -4.24 8.93 -14.23
CA ALA A 139 -3.37 8.67 -15.38
C ALA A 139 -3.82 9.42 -16.64
N GLU A 140 -5.12 9.63 -16.83
CA GLU A 140 -5.68 10.46 -17.92
C GLU A 140 -5.21 11.91 -17.84
N LYS A 141 -5.10 12.48 -16.62
CA LYS A 141 -4.59 13.85 -16.42
C LYS A 141 -3.10 13.96 -16.76
N ASP A 142 -2.34 12.91 -16.49
CA ASP A 142 -0.90 12.83 -16.77
C ASP A 142 -0.59 12.49 -18.24
N GLY A 143 -1.58 11.99 -18.98
CA GLY A 143 -1.54 11.80 -20.43
C GLY A 143 -1.35 10.35 -20.90
N PRO A 144 -1.22 10.13 -22.23
CA PRO A 144 -1.29 8.81 -22.85
C PRO A 144 -0.23 7.81 -22.38
N GLU A 145 0.98 8.28 -22.06
CA GLU A 145 2.06 7.41 -21.57
C GLU A 145 1.76 6.86 -20.16
N ALA A 146 1.18 7.69 -19.30
CA ALA A 146 0.76 7.30 -17.96
C ALA A 146 -0.36 6.25 -18.02
N LEU A 147 -1.32 6.42 -18.93
CA LEU A 147 -2.37 5.43 -19.18
C LEU A 147 -1.81 4.09 -19.64
N ALA A 148 -0.91 4.10 -20.62
CA ALA A 148 -0.25 2.88 -21.11
C ALA A 148 0.57 2.19 -20.01
N MET A 149 1.20 2.96 -19.12
CA MET A 149 1.91 2.43 -17.96
C MET A 149 0.94 1.80 -16.94
N LEU A 150 -0.18 2.46 -16.66
CA LEU A 150 -1.21 1.95 -15.77
C LEU A 150 -1.79 0.63 -16.29
N ASP A 151 -2.10 0.52 -17.58
CA ASP A 151 -2.63 -0.72 -18.17
C ASP A 151 -1.64 -1.90 -18.00
N ARG A 152 -0.33 -1.65 -18.18
CA ARG A 152 0.70 -2.66 -17.91
C ARG A 152 0.73 -3.07 -16.43
N TYR A 153 0.53 -2.13 -15.52
CA TYR A 153 0.48 -2.42 -14.09
C TYR A 153 -0.78 -3.18 -13.69
N ILE A 154 -1.94 -2.85 -14.25
CA ILE A 154 -3.19 -3.59 -14.06
C ILE A 154 -3.01 -5.04 -14.53
N ALA A 155 -2.48 -5.25 -15.74
CA ALA A 155 -2.26 -6.60 -16.27
C ALA A 155 -1.29 -7.44 -15.44
N ARG A 156 -0.32 -6.80 -14.76
CA ARG A 156 0.59 -7.47 -13.81
C ARG A 156 -0.09 -7.76 -12.48
N ALA A 157 -0.79 -6.79 -11.91
CA ALA A 157 -1.53 -6.94 -10.66
C ALA A 157 -2.60 -8.02 -10.77
N GLN A 158 -3.28 -8.13 -11.90
CA GLN A 158 -4.25 -9.20 -12.17
C GLN A 158 -3.67 -10.59 -11.97
N ARG A 159 -2.39 -10.84 -12.27
CA ARG A 159 -1.74 -12.14 -12.04
C ARG A 159 -1.46 -12.42 -10.56
N LEU A 160 -1.42 -11.38 -9.74
CA LEU A 160 -1.12 -11.41 -8.30
C LEU A 160 -2.39 -11.30 -7.43
N LEU A 161 -3.51 -10.95 -8.06
CA LEU A 161 -4.86 -10.95 -7.48
C LEU A 161 -5.51 -12.34 -7.53
N LEU A 162 -4.89 -13.30 -8.25
CA LEU A 162 -5.28 -14.71 -8.30
C LEU A 162 -4.47 -15.46 -7.22
N PRO A 163 -5.10 -16.03 -6.17
CA PRO A 163 -4.44 -17.02 -5.32
C PRO A 163 -4.15 -18.32 -6.07
#